data_AF-A0A7X6YA80-F1
#
_entry.id   AF-A0A7X6YA80-F1
#
_cell.length_a   1.000
_cell.length_b   1.000
_cell.length_c   1.000
_cell.angle_alpha   90.00
_cell.angle_beta   90.00
_cell.angle_gamma   90.00
#
_symmetry.space_group_name_H-M   'P 1'
#
loop_
_entity.id
_entity.type
_entity.pdbx_description
1 polymer ?
#
loop_
_entity_poly.entity_id
_entity_poly.type
_entity_poly.pdbx_seq_one_letter_code
_entity_poly.pdbx_strand_id
1 'polypeptide(L)'
;GHMRKLACGYETVDGCNVVFGESCAFTVDWLDMAGSNAVVSITNNAFVSVGNELRFVDGNASQLSLDGGRVRLPVLGVANANNQHLSLRPLLFNGTVLEAVRSTDLFMNLSEASAAPLIRNGGAIFDTMANEVAIRGKGFAQAPGSTGALVKLGSGMLKIATPMSYSGATLVSNGTLRLDFALASPSNALDNLLAPESAVKVSVGAALEVVGATNAVGELLHRQTLRRLVSEDAEGVDVRVAEAELAVNTLDGVWRKLGLGTLALTDSGDGGMPFTGALTVSEGLFAVRGARTQVTLDVPYAGFESDPLLPAGVVPSTDMDRRGTAATGCPGWTFTSGDAGYQRNGSYFSTTALAHAPEGVQTAFVRKNASMQVALVFPVTGSYTLTFARCPRYYNAIWYTNHVVRVLLADSVRGTVTVTQIGYRTERVPLGHVTAGTHILKFQGSAELPAPSSDPCTLIDDVRLSGATDAAGVDALSSDASALTIETGARVALDYPGALSVGELVINGVRYVGGRYGAATHPEVFSGTGVVKSKSPGTALILK
;
A
#
# COMPACT_ATOMS: atom_id res chain seq x y z
N GLY A 1 -19.18 -35.29 21.39
CA GLY A 1 -18.85 -36.59 22.02
C GLY A 1 -17.34 -36.71 22.17
N HIS A 2 -16.84 -37.72 22.89
CA HIS A 2 -15.40 -37.96 23.17
C HIS A 2 -14.57 -38.41 21.95
N MET A 3 -14.96 -38.00 20.74
CA MET A 3 -14.16 -38.27 19.55
C MET A 3 -12.85 -37.49 19.68
N ARG A 4 -11.71 -38.17 19.49
CA ARG A 4 -10.37 -37.58 19.69
C ARG A 4 -9.62 -37.34 18.38
N LYS A 5 -9.85 -38.16 17.37
CA LYS A 5 -9.13 -38.12 16.09
C LYS A 5 -10.08 -38.32 14.93
N LEU A 6 -10.01 -37.42 13.96
CA LEU A 6 -10.61 -37.58 12.64
C LEU A 6 -9.45 -37.88 11.67
N ALA A 7 -9.13 -39.17 11.52
CA ALA A 7 -8.10 -39.59 10.59
C ALA A 7 -8.66 -39.59 9.17
N CYS A 8 -8.12 -38.71 8.31
CA CYS A 8 -8.51 -38.60 6.92
C CYS A 8 -7.40 -39.18 6.05
N GLY A 9 -7.39 -40.51 5.89
CA GLY A 9 -6.55 -41.21 4.91
C GLY A 9 -5.08 -41.34 5.30
N TYR A 10 -4.73 -42.42 6.01
CA TYR A 10 -3.33 -42.84 6.16
C TYR A 10 -2.81 -43.55 4.89
N GLU A 11 -3.69 -44.10 4.03
CA GLU A 11 -3.28 -45.03 2.95
C GLU A 11 -4.11 -45.01 1.64
N THR A 12 -5.08 -44.10 1.44
CA THR A 12 -5.89 -44.11 0.21
C THR A 12 -5.30 -43.21 -0.87
N VAL A 13 -4.91 -43.81 -2.01
CA VAL A 13 -4.44 -43.14 -3.23
C VAL A 13 -5.39 -42.02 -3.71
N ASP A 14 -6.68 -42.12 -3.38
CA ASP A 14 -7.74 -41.25 -3.89
C ASP A 14 -8.13 -40.05 -2.99
N GLY A 15 -7.50 -39.89 -1.83
CA GLY A 15 -7.81 -38.80 -0.88
C GLY A 15 -9.19 -38.93 -0.21
N CYS A 16 -9.37 -38.32 0.97
CA CYS A 16 -10.64 -38.30 1.70
C CYS A 16 -11.19 -36.87 1.76
N ASN A 17 -12.50 -36.68 1.59
CA ASN A 17 -13.15 -35.39 1.76
C ASN A 17 -14.17 -35.43 2.91
N VAL A 18 -13.99 -34.60 3.93
CA VAL A 18 -14.94 -34.43 5.04
C VAL A 18 -15.50 -33.02 5.00
N VAL A 19 -16.83 -32.90 4.92
CA VAL A 19 -17.49 -31.59 4.82
C VAL A 19 -18.46 -31.39 5.99
N PHE A 20 -18.21 -30.38 6.81
CA PHE A 20 -19.17 -29.81 7.76
C PHE A 20 -19.94 -28.71 7.03
N GLY A 21 -21.13 -29.08 6.54
CA GLY A 21 -21.94 -28.27 5.65
C GLY A 21 -23.09 -27.53 6.32
N GLU A 22 -24.09 -27.20 5.51
CA GLU A 22 -25.27 -26.45 5.95
C GLU A 22 -25.95 -27.05 7.18
N SER A 23 -26.28 -26.19 8.14
CA SER A 23 -26.94 -26.52 9.41
C SER A 23 -26.22 -27.56 10.27
N CYS A 24 -24.96 -27.87 9.98
CA CYS A 24 -24.16 -28.78 10.79
C CYS A 24 -23.81 -28.12 12.14
N ALA A 25 -24.16 -28.78 13.24
CA ALA A 25 -23.70 -28.43 14.59
C ALA A 25 -22.89 -29.60 15.14
N PHE A 26 -21.56 -29.47 15.12
CA PHE A 26 -20.63 -30.54 15.48
C PHE A 26 -19.79 -30.17 16.70
N THR A 27 -19.74 -31.06 17.69
CA THR A 27 -18.99 -30.82 18.94
C THR A 27 -18.09 -31.98 19.29
N VAL A 28 -16.82 -31.67 19.56
CA VAL A 28 -15.75 -32.64 19.80
C VAL A 28 -14.74 -32.12 20.82
N ASP A 29 -14.05 -32.99 21.55
CA ASP A 29 -13.01 -32.58 22.51
C ASP A 29 -11.68 -32.27 21.80
N TRP A 30 -11.25 -33.12 20.86
CA TRP A 30 -10.08 -32.90 20.01
C TRP A 30 -10.41 -33.15 18.54
N LEU A 31 -9.96 -32.26 17.67
CA LEU A 31 -10.05 -32.44 16.23
C LEU A 31 -8.65 -32.59 15.64
N ASP A 32 -8.10 -33.79 15.77
CA ASP A 32 -6.82 -34.15 15.16
C ASP A 32 -7.02 -34.53 13.70
N MET A 33 -6.48 -33.72 12.80
CA MET A 33 -6.37 -33.99 11.37
C MET A 33 -5.06 -34.74 11.11
N ALA A 34 -5.16 -35.95 10.57
CA ALA A 34 -4.02 -36.77 10.17
C ALA A 34 -4.24 -37.40 8.80
N GLY A 35 -3.17 -37.65 8.06
CA GLY A 35 -3.19 -38.33 6.76
C GLY A 35 -2.49 -37.57 5.64
N SER A 36 -2.68 -38.04 4.42
CA SER A 36 -2.18 -37.39 3.20
C SER A 36 -3.31 -37.19 2.19
N ASN A 37 -3.27 -36.05 1.47
CA ASN A 37 -4.20 -35.73 0.38
C ASN A 37 -5.70 -35.68 0.75
N ALA A 38 -6.05 -35.49 2.02
CA ALA A 38 -7.43 -35.24 2.41
C ALA A 38 -7.79 -33.75 2.41
N VAL A 39 -9.08 -33.47 2.29
CA VAL A 39 -9.67 -32.13 2.46
C VAL A 39 -10.69 -32.20 3.58
N VAL A 40 -10.58 -31.30 4.55
CA VAL A 40 -11.61 -31.07 5.56
C VAL A 40 -12.15 -29.67 5.35
N SER A 41 -13.45 -29.55 5.09
CA SER A 41 -14.11 -28.28 4.80
C SER A 41 -15.13 -27.93 5.86
N ILE A 42 -15.09 -26.69 6.34
CA ILE A 42 -16.13 -26.07 7.16
C ILE A 42 -16.74 -24.97 6.29
N THR A 43 -18.02 -25.08 5.96
CA THR A 43 -18.65 -24.23 4.93
C THR A 43 -20.03 -23.75 5.36
N ASN A 44 -20.59 -22.82 4.57
CA ASN A 44 -21.96 -22.31 4.71
C ASN A 44 -22.17 -21.70 6.11
N ASN A 45 -23.12 -22.23 6.88
CA ASN A 45 -23.44 -21.80 8.25
C ASN A 45 -23.09 -22.88 9.29
N ALA A 46 -22.16 -23.80 8.99
CA ALA A 46 -21.72 -24.83 9.93
C ALA A 46 -21.18 -24.22 11.22
N PHE A 47 -21.47 -24.87 12.36
CA PHE A 47 -20.92 -24.56 13.67
C PHE A 47 -20.13 -25.76 14.19
N VAL A 48 -18.81 -25.59 14.33
CA VAL A 48 -17.90 -26.61 14.85
C VAL A 48 -17.34 -26.14 16.18
N SER A 49 -17.57 -26.88 17.25
CA SER A 49 -17.01 -26.59 18.58
C SER A 49 -15.97 -27.64 18.95
N VAL A 50 -14.75 -27.19 19.26
CA VAL A 50 -13.64 -28.03 19.70
C VAL A 50 -13.30 -27.68 21.15
N GLY A 51 -13.31 -28.67 22.05
CA GLY A 51 -13.11 -28.46 23.48
C GLY A 51 -11.67 -28.14 23.89
N ASN A 52 -10.69 -28.71 23.19
CA ASN A 52 -9.27 -28.57 23.51
C ASN A 52 -8.47 -27.98 22.34
N GLU A 53 -8.20 -28.77 21.30
CA GLU A 53 -7.28 -28.38 20.22
C GLU A 53 -7.77 -28.92 18.87
N LEU A 54 -7.67 -28.09 17.84
CA LEU A 54 -7.70 -28.52 16.44
C LEU A 54 -6.25 -28.59 15.97
N ARG A 55 -5.76 -29.78 15.59
CA ARG A 55 -4.34 -29.98 15.26
C ARG A 55 -4.12 -30.70 13.95
N PHE A 56 -2.96 -30.47 13.39
CA PHE A 56 -2.36 -31.31 12.35
C PHE A 56 -1.47 -32.33 13.04
N VAL A 57 -1.51 -33.59 12.62
CA VAL A 57 -0.71 -34.67 13.22
C VAL A 57 -0.04 -35.46 12.09
N ASP A 58 1.17 -35.96 12.38
CA ASP A 58 2.01 -36.76 11.49
C ASP A 58 2.53 -35.99 10.25
N GLY A 59 2.84 -34.69 10.40
CA GLY A 59 3.37 -33.88 9.28
C GLY A 59 2.35 -33.78 8.13
N ASN A 60 1.11 -33.44 8.50
CA ASN A 60 -0.08 -33.64 7.69
C ASN A 60 -0.04 -32.88 6.34
N ALA A 61 -0.33 -33.59 5.24
CA ALA A 61 -0.52 -33.02 3.90
C ALA A 61 -2.00 -32.85 3.51
N SER A 62 -2.91 -32.92 4.48
CA SER A 62 -4.33 -32.62 4.33
C SER A 62 -4.58 -31.13 4.38
N GLN A 63 -5.54 -30.66 3.61
CA GLN A 63 -5.97 -29.27 3.58
C GLN A 63 -7.16 -29.07 4.52
N LEU A 64 -7.09 -28.01 5.34
CA LEU A 64 -8.25 -27.47 6.05
C LEU A 64 -8.78 -26.26 5.27
N SER A 65 -10.03 -26.34 4.82
CA SER A 65 -10.73 -25.25 4.13
C SER A 65 -11.79 -24.65 5.05
N LEU A 66 -11.65 -23.36 5.31
CA LEU A 66 -12.51 -22.56 6.19
C LEU A 66 -13.31 -21.58 5.31
N ASP A 67 -14.39 -22.08 4.71
CA ASP A 67 -15.20 -21.41 3.67
C ASP A 67 -16.60 -20.98 4.20
N GLY A 68 -16.62 -20.33 5.37
CA GLY A 68 -17.84 -19.87 6.03
C GLY A 68 -18.10 -20.56 7.36
N GLY A 69 -19.24 -20.26 7.98
CA GLY A 69 -19.59 -20.81 9.29
C GLY A 69 -18.71 -20.30 10.42
N ARG A 70 -18.66 -21.07 11.51
CA ARG A 70 -18.00 -20.72 12.77
C ARG A 70 -17.25 -21.92 13.33
N VAL A 71 -16.04 -21.68 13.82
CA VAL A 71 -15.28 -22.66 14.61
C VAL A 71 -14.97 -22.05 15.96
N ARG A 72 -15.45 -22.68 17.02
CA ARG A 72 -15.21 -22.26 18.40
C ARG A 72 -14.20 -23.18 19.04
N LEU A 73 -13.04 -22.66 19.42
CA LEU A 73 -11.91 -23.49 19.88
C LEU A 73 -10.96 -22.73 20.83
N PRO A 74 -10.20 -23.45 21.69
CA PRO A 74 -9.12 -22.84 22.46
C PRO A 74 -7.82 -22.63 21.67
N VAL A 75 -7.49 -23.54 20.75
CA VAL A 75 -6.20 -23.56 20.04
C VAL A 75 -6.38 -24.17 18.63
N LEU A 76 -5.81 -23.51 17.62
CA LEU A 76 -5.63 -23.96 16.25
C LEU A 76 -4.15 -24.19 15.95
N GLY A 77 -3.75 -25.45 15.80
CA GLY A 77 -2.37 -25.85 15.58
C GLY A 77 -1.53 -25.86 16.85
N VAL A 78 -0.51 -26.71 16.87
CA VAL A 78 0.46 -26.81 17.96
C VAL A 78 1.85 -26.86 17.36
N ALA A 79 2.66 -25.83 17.53
CA ALA A 79 4.06 -25.88 17.16
C ALA A 79 4.79 -26.85 18.09
N ASN A 80 5.53 -27.82 17.54
CA ASN A 80 6.38 -28.71 18.31
C ASN A 80 7.78 -28.83 17.69
N ALA A 81 8.77 -29.11 18.53
CA ALA A 81 10.18 -29.10 18.14
C ALA A 81 10.58 -30.23 17.19
N ASN A 82 9.75 -31.28 17.07
CA ASN A 82 10.02 -32.44 16.22
C ASN A 82 9.19 -32.42 14.92
N ASN A 83 8.49 -31.32 14.61
CA ASN A 83 7.71 -31.15 13.38
C ASN A 83 6.63 -32.24 13.15
N GLN A 84 6.14 -32.92 14.19
CA GLN A 84 5.06 -33.89 14.05
C GLN A 84 3.70 -33.23 13.81
N HIS A 85 3.56 -31.93 14.04
CA HIS A 85 2.31 -31.19 13.89
C HIS A 85 2.32 -30.16 12.74
N LEU A 86 3.14 -30.38 11.70
CA LEU A 86 3.16 -29.49 10.53
C LEU A 86 1.86 -29.57 9.72
N SER A 87 1.44 -28.41 9.21
CA SER A 87 0.48 -28.34 8.09
C SER A 87 1.25 -28.12 6.80
N LEU A 88 1.48 -29.18 6.02
CA LEU A 88 2.24 -29.09 4.76
C LEU A 88 1.39 -28.55 3.59
N ARG A 89 0.07 -28.51 3.75
CA ARG A 89 -0.83 -27.76 2.88
C ARG A 89 -1.31 -26.49 3.59
N PRO A 90 -1.54 -25.40 2.84
CA PRO A 90 -2.12 -24.20 3.42
C PRO A 90 -3.51 -24.46 4.00
N LEU A 91 -3.77 -23.90 5.19
CA LEU A 91 -5.13 -23.64 5.66
C LEU A 91 -5.71 -22.53 4.80
N LEU A 92 -6.95 -22.67 4.36
CA LEU A 92 -7.60 -21.70 3.48
C LEU A 92 -8.65 -20.94 4.27
N PHE A 93 -8.43 -19.65 4.51
CA PHE A 93 -9.38 -18.78 5.21
C PHE A 93 -10.22 -18.01 4.22
N ASN A 94 -11.52 -18.24 4.23
CA ASN A 94 -12.48 -17.69 3.29
C ASN A 94 -13.83 -17.42 3.96
N GLY A 95 -13.80 -16.69 5.07
CA GLY A 95 -15.00 -16.17 5.74
C GLY A 95 -15.52 -16.99 6.92
N THR A 96 -14.85 -18.06 7.33
CA THR A 96 -15.14 -18.70 8.63
C THR A 96 -14.71 -17.79 9.78
N VAL A 97 -15.55 -17.70 10.81
CA VAL A 97 -15.23 -17.00 12.06
C VAL A 97 -14.59 -17.99 13.04
N LEU A 98 -13.35 -17.73 13.45
CA LEU A 98 -12.69 -18.46 14.53
C LEU A 98 -12.96 -17.76 15.87
N GLU A 99 -13.64 -18.44 16.78
CA GLU A 99 -14.06 -17.89 18.07
C GLU A 99 -13.22 -18.43 19.22
N ALA A 100 -12.60 -17.51 19.96
CA ALA A 100 -11.84 -17.83 21.16
C ALA A 100 -12.76 -18.19 22.33
N VAL A 101 -12.42 -19.27 23.05
CA VAL A 101 -13.16 -19.69 24.26
C VAL A 101 -12.50 -19.33 25.57
N ARG A 102 -11.21 -18.97 25.54
CA ARG A 102 -10.41 -18.57 26.70
C ARG A 102 -9.22 -17.73 26.26
N SER A 103 -8.64 -16.97 27.19
CA SER A 103 -7.37 -16.30 26.94
C SER A 103 -6.22 -17.30 26.79
N THR A 104 -5.35 -17.08 25.81
CA THR A 104 -4.16 -17.90 25.55
C THR A 104 -3.23 -17.22 24.54
N ASP A 105 -1.93 -17.21 24.81
CA ASP A 105 -0.94 -16.73 23.82
C ASP A 105 -0.63 -17.77 22.72
N LEU A 106 -1.43 -18.84 22.61
CA LEU A 106 -1.25 -19.92 21.64
C LEU A 106 -2.56 -20.23 20.89
N PHE A 107 -3.41 -19.23 20.66
CA PHE A 107 -4.71 -19.45 20.01
C PHE A 107 -4.57 -19.95 18.58
N MET A 108 -3.61 -19.43 17.82
CA MET A 108 -3.16 -20.04 16.58
C MET A 108 -1.65 -20.14 16.60
N ASN A 109 -1.12 -21.36 16.48
CA ASN A 109 0.31 -21.62 16.62
C ASN A 109 0.78 -22.72 15.67
N LEU A 110 0.84 -22.40 14.39
CA LEU A 110 1.41 -23.30 13.37
C LEU A 110 2.93 -23.20 13.42
N SER A 111 3.67 -24.32 13.38
CA SER A 111 5.14 -24.26 13.29
C SER A 111 5.59 -23.46 12.06
N GLU A 112 6.70 -22.71 12.15
CA GLU A 112 7.26 -21.89 11.07
C GLU A 112 7.57 -22.71 9.79
N ALA A 113 7.82 -24.02 9.95
CA ALA A 113 8.03 -24.97 8.85
C ALA A 113 6.74 -25.42 8.15
N SER A 114 5.56 -25.04 8.68
CA SER A 114 4.28 -25.28 8.01
C SER A 114 4.12 -24.38 6.79
N ALA A 115 3.26 -24.78 5.86
CA ALA A 115 2.77 -23.91 4.80
C ALA A 115 2.04 -22.70 5.42
N ALA A 116 2.24 -21.52 4.83
CA ALA A 116 1.56 -20.32 5.29
C ALA A 116 0.03 -20.48 5.14
N PRO A 117 -0.78 -20.18 6.16
CA PRO A 117 -2.23 -20.06 6.00
C PRO A 117 -2.53 -18.95 4.98
N LEU A 118 -3.49 -19.20 4.09
CA LEU A 118 -3.83 -18.31 2.98
C LEU A 118 -5.16 -17.60 3.22
N ILE A 119 -5.15 -16.28 3.10
CA ILE A 119 -6.35 -15.44 3.11
C ILE A 119 -6.94 -15.38 1.69
N ARG A 120 -8.17 -15.90 1.54
CA ARG A 120 -9.01 -15.81 0.33
C ARG A 120 -10.05 -14.71 0.48
N ASN A 121 -10.89 -14.51 -0.52
CA ASN A 121 -11.78 -13.34 -0.65
C ASN A 121 -12.74 -13.14 0.54
N GLY A 122 -13.17 -14.21 1.21
CA GLY A 122 -13.99 -14.12 2.43
C GLY A 122 -13.22 -13.66 3.68
N GLY A 123 -11.89 -13.64 3.63
CA GLY A 123 -11.04 -13.17 4.72
C GLY A 123 -10.73 -14.21 5.80
N ALA A 124 -9.81 -13.85 6.69
CA ALA A 124 -9.52 -14.56 7.93
C ALA A 124 -10.15 -13.79 9.10
N ILE A 125 -11.20 -14.36 9.70
CA ILE A 125 -12.01 -13.67 10.70
C ILE A 125 -11.78 -14.30 12.07
N PHE A 126 -11.38 -13.48 13.03
CA PHE A 126 -11.10 -13.88 14.41
C PHE A 126 -12.00 -13.11 15.36
N ASP A 127 -12.90 -13.83 16.03
CA ASP A 127 -13.69 -13.29 17.14
C ASP A 127 -13.02 -13.68 18.46
N THR A 128 -12.44 -12.68 19.13
CA THR A 128 -11.79 -12.92 20.43
C THR A 128 -12.80 -13.13 21.54
N MET A 129 -14.09 -12.94 21.30
CA MET A 129 -15.10 -12.78 22.33
C MET A 129 -14.60 -11.73 23.33
N ALA A 130 -14.48 -12.05 24.61
CA ALA A 130 -13.87 -11.18 25.63
C ALA A 130 -12.44 -11.59 26.05
N ASN A 131 -11.79 -12.47 25.27
CA ASN A 131 -10.51 -13.08 25.64
C ASN A 131 -9.30 -12.37 25.03
N GLU A 132 -8.13 -12.60 25.61
CA GLU A 132 -6.85 -12.22 25.01
C GLU A 132 -6.22 -13.43 24.33
N VAL A 133 -6.01 -13.36 23.02
CA VAL A 133 -5.50 -14.47 22.23
C VAL A 133 -4.38 -14.05 21.30
N ALA A 134 -3.44 -14.96 21.00
CA ALA A 134 -2.33 -14.65 20.10
C ALA A 134 -2.23 -15.60 18.89
N ILE A 135 -1.78 -15.03 17.77
CA ILE A 135 -1.30 -15.74 16.59
C ILE A 135 0.23 -15.76 16.61
N ARG A 136 0.81 -16.95 16.61
CA ARG A 136 2.25 -17.21 16.69
C ARG A 136 2.68 -18.24 15.64
N GLY A 137 4.00 -18.40 15.50
CA GLY A 137 4.60 -19.39 14.61
C GLY A 137 4.54 -18.95 13.15
N LYS A 138 3.79 -19.63 12.29
CA LYS A 138 3.71 -19.31 10.86
C LYS A 138 2.69 -18.21 10.58
N GLY A 139 3.15 -17.08 10.05
CA GLY A 139 2.30 -16.00 9.58
C GLY A 139 1.52 -16.30 8.29
N PHE A 140 0.47 -15.51 8.10
CA PHE A 140 -0.46 -15.56 6.97
C PHE A 140 0.15 -14.97 5.71
N ALA A 141 -0.28 -15.50 4.57
CA ALA A 141 -0.02 -14.96 3.24
C ALA A 141 -1.33 -14.72 2.48
N GLN A 142 -1.30 -13.86 1.47
CA GLN A 142 -2.46 -13.67 0.58
C GLN A 142 -2.58 -14.85 -0.39
N ALA A 143 -3.78 -15.40 -0.57
CA ALA A 143 -4.03 -16.32 -1.68
C ALA A 143 -3.84 -15.60 -3.02
N PRO A 144 -3.30 -16.26 -4.07
CA PRO A 144 -3.14 -15.66 -5.39
C PRO A 144 -4.45 -15.06 -5.92
N GLY A 145 -4.40 -13.81 -6.37
CA GLY A 145 -5.55 -13.07 -6.90
C GLY A 145 -6.60 -12.66 -5.87
N SER A 146 -6.36 -12.88 -4.57
CA SER A 146 -7.29 -12.50 -3.52
C SER A 146 -7.03 -11.11 -2.96
N THR A 147 -8.11 -10.45 -2.54
CA THR A 147 -8.09 -9.18 -1.80
C THR A 147 -8.68 -9.31 -0.39
N GLY A 148 -8.81 -10.55 0.12
CA GLY A 148 -9.42 -10.81 1.41
C GLY A 148 -8.65 -10.20 2.57
N ALA A 149 -9.38 -9.85 3.63
CA ALA A 149 -8.86 -9.13 4.80
C ALA A 149 -8.56 -10.06 5.99
N LEU A 150 -7.70 -9.59 6.89
CA LEU A 150 -7.69 -10.06 8.28
C LEU A 150 -8.71 -9.24 9.08
N VAL A 151 -9.64 -9.89 9.76
CA VAL A 151 -10.74 -9.22 10.49
C VAL A 151 -10.71 -9.62 11.95
N LYS A 152 -10.65 -8.61 12.82
CA LYS A 152 -10.72 -8.74 14.28
C LYS A 152 -12.10 -8.33 14.78
N LEU A 153 -12.79 -9.28 15.41
CA LEU A 153 -14.08 -9.13 16.10
C LEU A 153 -13.94 -9.42 17.61
N GLY A 154 -15.01 -9.22 18.37
CA GLY A 154 -15.05 -9.41 19.82
C GLY A 154 -14.41 -8.28 20.62
N SER A 155 -14.82 -8.08 21.87
CA SER A 155 -14.30 -7.03 22.75
C SER A 155 -12.90 -7.29 23.33
N GLY A 156 -12.40 -8.53 23.23
CA GLY A 156 -11.07 -8.93 23.69
C GLY A 156 -9.92 -8.46 22.81
N MET A 157 -8.72 -9.00 23.07
CA MET A 157 -7.47 -8.63 22.39
C MET A 157 -6.98 -9.75 21.47
N LEU A 158 -6.64 -9.42 20.23
CA LEU A 158 -5.90 -10.29 19.32
C LEU A 158 -4.47 -9.80 19.19
N LYS A 159 -3.51 -10.62 19.63
CA LYS A 159 -2.08 -10.35 19.53
C LYS A 159 -1.53 -11.00 18.27
N ILE A 160 -0.82 -10.24 17.46
CA ILE A 160 -0.01 -10.75 16.34
C ILE A 160 1.43 -10.76 16.80
N ALA A 161 2.04 -11.95 16.83
CA ALA A 161 3.42 -12.15 17.31
C ALA A 161 4.25 -12.99 16.31
N THR A 162 3.87 -12.91 15.04
CA THR A 162 4.62 -13.44 13.89
C THR A 162 4.45 -12.49 12.69
N PRO A 163 5.48 -12.32 11.85
CA PRO A 163 5.39 -11.56 10.60
C PRO A 163 4.33 -12.12 9.66
N MET A 164 3.51 -11.23 9.10
CA MET A 164 2.48 -11.50 8.10
C MET A 164 2.91 -10.98 6.72
N SER A 165 2.49 -11.65 5.65
CA SER A 165 2.85 -11.33 4.26
C SER A 165 1.65 -11.15 3.34
N TYR A 166 0.44 -11.03 3.91
CA TYR A 166 -0.75 -10.73 3.12
C TYR A 166 -0.80 -9.25 2.78
N SER A 167 -1.40 -8.94 1.62
CA SER A 167 -1.52 -7.57 1.09
C SER A 167 -2.93 -6.98 1.23
N GLY A 168 -3.91 -7.78 1.64
CA GLY A 168 -5.28 -7.34 1.94
C GLY A 168 -5.34 -6.42 3.16
N ALA A 169 -6.49 -5.77 3.36
CA ALA A 169 -6.69 -4.87 4.49
C ALA A 169 -6.72 -5.62 5.83
N THR A 170 -6.41 -4.91 6.91
CA THR A 170 -6.65 -5.36 8.28
C THR A 170 -7.80 -4.54 8.86
N LEU A 171 -8.86 -5.20 9.32
CA LEU A 171 -10.05 -4.57 9.88
C LEU A 171 -10.15 -4.89 11.38
N VAL A 172 -10.16 -3.85 12.21
CA VAL A 172 -10.36 -3.97 13.67
C VAL A 172 -11.74 -3.43 14.00
N SER A 173 -12.73 -4.31 14.06
CA SER A 173 -14.13 -3.92 14.21
C SER A 173 -14.58 -3.81 15.67
N ASN A 174 -13.89 -4.48 16.60
CA ASN A 174 -14.14 -4.38 18.04
C ASN A 174 -12.90 -4.83 18.84
N GLY A 175 -12.79 -4.37 20.09
CA GLY A 175 -11.69 -4.70 21.00
C GLY A 175 -10.34 -4.18 20.51
N THR A 176 -9.27 -4.89 20.83
CA THR A 176 -7.89 -4.46 20.51
C THR A 176 -7.20 -5.41 19.55
N LEU A 177 -6.60 -4.89 18.49
CA LEU A 177 -5.54 -5.58 17.76
C LEU A 177 -4.20 -5.11 18.30
N ARG A 178 -3.35 -6.04 18.76
CA ARG A 178 -2.01 -5.75 19.29
C ARG A 178 -0.95 -6.37 18.41
N LEU A 179 -0.01 -5.56 17.93
CA LEU A 179 1.23 -6.02 17.31
C LEU A 179 2.26 -6.17 18.42
N ASP A 180 2.54 -7.42 18.79
CA ASP A 180 3.26 -7.75 20.02
C ASP A 180 4.64 -8.32 19.70
N PHE A 181 5.61 -7.42 19.54
CA PHE A 181 7.00 -7.79 19.32
C PHE A 181 7.64 -8.39 20.58
N ALA A 182 7.17 -8.00 21.77
CA ALA A 182 7.63 -8.58 23.03
C ALA A 182 7.24 -10.07 23.16
N LEU A 183 6.11 -10.48 22.56
CA LEU A 183 5.67 -11.87 22.46
C LEU A 183 6.25 -12.63 21.25
N ALA A 184 6.76 -11.91 20.24
CA ALA A 184 7.30 -12.49 19.03
C ALA A 184 8.56 -13.34 19.30
N SER A 185 8.81 -14.32 18.43
CA SER A 185 10.08 -15.07 18.48
C SER A 185 11.27 -14.11 18.29
N PRO A 186 12.41 -14.31 18.97
CA PRO A 186 13.61 -13.51 18.75
C PRO A 186 14.07 -13.46 17.29
N SER A 187 13.78 -14.49 16.50
CA SER A 187 14.05 -14.52 15.05
C SER A 187 13.29 -13.45 14.26
N ASN A 188 12.16 -12.97 14.80
CA ASN A 188 11.26 -12.00 14.17
C ASN A 188 11.40 -10.60 14.77
N ALA A 189 12.35 -10.38 15.68
CA ALA A 189 12.47 -9.15 16.46
C ALA A 189 12.79 -7.89 15.62
N LEU A 190 13.13 -8.01 14.33
CA LEU A 190 13.37 -6.86 13.46
C LEU A 190 12.39 -6.77 12.28
N ASP A 191 11.53 -7.77 12.12
CA ASP A 191 10.58 -7.85 11.01
C ASP A 191 9.27 -7.14 11.37
N ASN A 192 8.66 -6.47 10.39
CA ASN A 192 7.31 -5.96 10.60
C ASN A 192 6.33 -7.12 10.84
N LEU A 193 5.43 -6.96 11.82
CA LEU A 193 4.43 -7.97 12.15
C LEU A 193 3.28 -7.97 11.14
N LEU A 194 2.91 -6.79 10.64
CA LEU A 194 2.08 -6.64 9.44
C LEU A 194 2.93 -6.16 8.27
N ALA A 195 2.58 -6.56 7.05
CA ALA A 195 3.34 -6.16 5.87
C ALA A 195 3.34 -4.62 5.69
N PRO A 196 4.46 -3.96 5.34
CA PRO A 196 4.54 -2.50 5.24
C PRO A 196 3.50 -1.84 4.34
N GLU A 197 3.06 -2.52 3.29
CA GLU A 197 2.03 -2.07 2.35
C GLU A 197 0.60 -2.12 2.92
N SER A 198 0.43 -2.71 4.11
CA SER A 198 -0.86 -2.95 4.74
C SER A 198 -1.58 -1.65 5.10
N ALA A 199 -2.90 -1.67 4.92
CA ALA A 199 -3.82 -0.68 5.45
C ALA A 199 -4.53 -1.27 6.67
N VAL A 200 -4.52 -0.54 7.79
CA VAL A 200 -5.25 -0.90 9.01
C VAL A 200 -6.42 0.07 9.17
N LYS A 201 -7.62 -0.47 9.28
CA LYS A 201 -8.85 0.27 9.53
C LYS A 201 -9.40 -0.10 10.90
N VAL A 202 -9.67 0.88 11.73
CA VAL A 202 -10.14 0.69 13.11
C VAL A 202 -11.49 1.37 13.28
N SER A 203 -12.48 0.59 13.71
CA SER A 203 -13.85 1.05 13.93
C SER A 203 -14.01 1.74 15.28
N VAL A 204 -15.14 2.45 15.46
CA VAL A 204 -15.55 3.07 16.72
C VAL A 204 -15.46 2.09 17.90
N GLY A 205 -14.86 2.55 19.00
CA GLY A 205 -14.67 1.76 20.24
C GLY A 205 -13.62 0.64 20.16
N ALA A 206 -12.96 0.45 19.02
CA ALA A 206 -11.83 -0.46 18.89
C ALA A 206 -10.49 0.27 19.10
N ALA A 207 -9.39 -0.48 19.19
CA ALA A 207 -8.05 0.09 19.36
C ALA A 207 -6.98 -0.69 18.59
N LEU A 208 -5.91 0.02 18.22
CA LEU A 208 -4.65 -0.57 17.73
C LEU A 208 -3.57 -0.36 18.79
N GLU A 209 -2.84 -1.42 19.10
CA GLU A 209 -1.71 -1.38 20.03
C GLU A 209 -0.44 -1.92 19.35
N VAL A 210 0.70 -1.28 19.60
CA VAL A 210 2.03 -1.76 19.19
C VAL A 210 2.91 -1.80 20.43
N VAL A 211 3.40 -3.00 20.78
CA VAL A 211 4.28 -3.19 21.94
C VAL A 211 5.60 -3.81 21.52
N GLY A 212 6.67 -3.10 21.84
CA GLY A 212 8.04 -3.49 21.56
C GLY A 212 8.86 -3.74 22.83
N ALA A 213 10.13 -3.40 22.71
CA ALA A 213 11.13 -3.50 23.76
C ALA A 213 12.24 -2.51 23.47
N THR A 214 12.97 -2.14 24.51
CA THR A 214 14.20 -1.35 24.41
C THR A 214 15.43 -2.20 24.72
N ASN A 215 16.60 -1.80 24.21
CA ASN A 215 17.86 -2.40 24.62
C ASN A 215 18.29 -1.91 26.02
N ALA A 216 19.37 -2.46 26.56
CA ALA A 216 19.86 -2.11 27.91
C ALA A 216 20.26 -0.62 28.07
N VAL A 217 20.44 0.11 26.97
CA VAL A 217 20.76 1.55 26.93
C VAL A 217 19.52 2.39 26.65
N GLY A 218 18.33 1.77 26.59
CA GLY A 218 17.04 2.43 26.36
C GLY A 218 16.74 2.73 24.90
N GLU A 219 17.54 2.26 23.94
CA GLU A 219 17.26 2.47 22.53
C GLU A 219 16.16 1.54 22.06
N LEU A 220 15.33 2.05 21.16
CA LEU A 220 14.24 1.32 20.56
C LEU A 220 14.74 0.15 19.71
N LEU A 221 14.23 -1.06 19.95
CA LEU A 221 14.55 -2.22 19.12
C LEU A 221 13.57 -2.41 17.97
N HIS A 222 12.29 -2.08 18.17
CA HIS A 222 11.20 -2.53 17.32
C HIS A 222 10.51 -1.39 16.57
N ARG A 223 10.28 -1.62 15.28
CA ARG A 223 9.51 -0.72 14.40
C ARG A 223 8.47 -1.51 13.62
N GLN A 224 7.24 -1.00 13.60
CA GLN A 224 6.20 -1.37 12.63
C GLN A 224 6.05 -0.25 11.61
N THR A 225 5.91 -0.60 10.33
CA THR A 225 5.59 0.32 9.24
C THR A 225 4.24 -0.06 8.65
N LEU A 226 3.36 0.90 8.38
CA LEU A 226 2.11 0.69 7.67
C LEU A 226 1.94 1.74 6.59
N ARG A 227 1.36 1.34 5.46
CA ARG A 227 1.04 2.27 4.38
C ARG A 227 -0.04 3.25 4.83
N ARG A 228 -1.04 2.76 5.54
CA ARG A 228 -2.22 3.57 5.88
C ARG A 228 -2.86 3.13 7.18
N LEU A 229 -3.23 4.11 7.99
CA LEU A 229 -4.01 3.91 9.21
C LEU A 229 -5.28 4.78 9.14
N VAL A 230 -6.45 4.15 9.24
CA VAL A 230 -7.77 4.79 9.04
C VAL A 230 -8.67 4.58 10.25
N SER A 231 -9.16 5.67 10.83
CA SER A 231 -10.19 5.66 11.87
C SER A 231 -11.56 5.90 11.24
N GLU A 232 -12.55 5.08 11.59
CA GLU A 232 -13.95 5.31 11.20
C GLU A 232 -14.73 6.16 12.20
N ASP A 233 -14.12 6.49 13.34
CA ASP A 233 -14.77 7.21 14.41
C ASP A 233 -14.56 8.71 14.26
N ALA A 234 -15.65 9.46 14.35
CA ALA A 234 -15.59 10.92 14.42
C ALA A 234 -15.15 11.40 15.81
N GLU A 235 -15.33 10.60 16.87
CA GLU A 235 -14.96 10.96 18.24
C GLU A 235 -13.51 10.60 18.59
N GLY A 236 -12.90 9.69 17.82
CA GLY A 236 -11.50 9.33 17.92
C GLY A 236 -11.24 7.89 18.35
N VAL A 237 -10.26 7.27 17.71
CA VAL A 237 -9.82 5.90 18.01
C VAL A 237 -8.47 5.91 18.72
N ASP A 238 -8.29 5.03 19.69
CA ASP A 238 -7.03 4.85 20.39
C ASP A 238 -5.99 4.09 19.53
N VAL A 239 -4.81 4.70 19.41
CA VAL A 239 -3.58 4.06 18.97
C VAL A 239 -2.55 4.12 20.10
N ARG A 240 -2.23 2.97 20.70
CA ARG A 240 -1.23 2.86 21.76
C ARG A 240 0.09 2.35 21.20
N VAL A 241 1.18 3.05 21.47
CA VAL A 241 2.54 2.60 21.11
C VAL A 241 3.39 2.60 22.37
N ALA A 242 3.94 1.44 22.76
CA ALA A 242 4.77 1.28 23.95
C ALA A 242 6.08 0.59 23.57
N GLU A 243 7.21 1.21 23.90
CA GLU A 243 8.56 0.66 23.63
C GLU A 243 8.77 0.22 22.16
N ALA A 244 8.05 0.87 21.24
CA ALA A 244 8.09 0.64 19.81
C ALA A 244 7.93 1.96 19.05
N GLU A 245 8.14 1.88 17.74
CA GLU A 245 7.76 2.92 16.80
C GLU A 245 6.74 2.35 15.83
N LEU A 246 5.64 3.06 15.63
CA LEU A 246 4.69 2.83 14.55
C LEU A 246 4.86 3.93 13.52
N ALA A 247 5.47 3.61 12.38
CA ALA A 247 5.59 4.48 11.23
C ALA A 247 4.40 4.27 10.27
N VAL A 248 3.73 5.35 9.88
CA VAL A 248 2.62 5.32 8.92
C VAL A 248 2.89 6.27 7.76
N ASN A 249 2.46 5.94 6.55
CA ASN A 249 2.54 6.87 5.41
C ASN A 249 1.30 7.78 5.28
N THR A 250 0.17 7.33 5.81
CA THR A 250 -1.08 8.07 5.78
C THR A 250 -1.83 7.82 7.07
N LEU A 251 -2.32 8.90 7.68
CA LEU A 251 -3.12 8.88 8.88
C LEU A 251 -4.43 9.61 8.60
N ASP A 252 -5.52 8.86 8.55
CA ASP A 252 -6.85 9.37 8.21
C ASP A 252 -7.83 9.20 9.38
N GLY A 253 -8.67 10.21 9.59
CA GLY A 253 -9.72 10.21 10.60
C GLY A 253 -9.28 10.84 11.93
N VAL A 254 -9.98 10.50 13.02
CA VAL A 254 -9.71 11.05 14.35
C VAL A 254 -8.99 10.01 15.20
N TRP A 255 -7.86 10.39 15.78
CA TRP A 255 -6.95 9.50 16.51
C TRP A 255 -6.55 10.08 17.86
N ARG A 256 -6.39 9.18 18.84
CA ARG A 256 -5.75 9.47 20.12
C ARG A 256 -4.52 8.58 20.29
N LYS A 257 -3.34 9.20 20.33
CA LYS A 257 -2.06 8.53 20.55
C LYS A 257 -1.75 8.41 22.04
N LEU A 258 -1.61 7.16 22.50
CA LEU A 258 -1.29 6.75 23.87
C LEU A 258 0.04 5.97 23.91
N GLY A 259 0.57 5.73 25.12
CA GLY A 259 1.84 5.04 25.37
C GLY A 259 3.08 5.88 25.10
N LEU A 260 4.18 5.55 25.78
CA LEU A 260 5.43 6.33 25.72
C LEU A 260 6.23 6.15 24.42
N GLY A 261 5.84 5.21 23.55
CA GLY A 261 6.47 4.98 22.25
C GLY A 261 6.16 6.06 21.21
N THR A 262 6.67 5.85 20.00
CA THR A 262 6.59 6.84 18.92
C THR A 262 5.53 6.46 17.88
N LEU A 263 4.63 7.39 17.55
CA LEU A 263 3.87 7.34 16.30
C LEU A 263 4.55 8.27 15.30
N ALA A 264 4.96 7.77 14.15
CA ALA A 264 5.69 8.52 13.14
C ALA A 264 4.89 8.63 11.84
N LEU A 265 4.73 9.83 11.29
CA LEU A 265 4.27 10.05 9.93
C LEU A 265 5.49 10.11 8.99
N THR A 266 5.51 9.28 7.94
CA THR A 266 6.68 9.06 7.05
C THR A 266 6.31 9.08 5.55
N ASP A 267 7.18 9.59 4.67
CA ASP A 267 6.86 9.81 3.26
C ASP A 267 7.29 8.60 2.46
N SER A 268 6.33 7.97 1.76
CA SER A 268 6.61 6.85 0.86
C SER A 268 7.22 7.29 -0.47
N GLY A 269 7.24 8.58 -0.78
CA GLY A 269 7.75 9.12 -2.05
C GLY A 269 6.73 9.09 -3.20
N ASP A 270 5.49 8.64 -2.97
CA ASP A 270 4.47 8.43 -4.00
C ASP A 270 3.43 9.56 -4.14
N GLY A 271 3.54 10.65 -3.39
CA GLY A 271 2.70 11.85 -3.59
C GLY A 271 2.10 12.46 -2.33
N GLY A 272 2.91 12.65 -1.28
CA GLY A 272 2.54 13.41 -0.09
C GLY A 272 2.18 12.54 1.11
N MET A 273 2.35 13.11 2.31
CA MET A 273 1.96 12.53 3.59
C MET A 273 0.63 13.14 4.04
N PRO A 274 -0.53 12.61 3.63
CA PRO A 274 -1.79 13.09 4.15
C PRO A 274 -1.91 12.66 5.61
N PHE A 275 -1.67 13.62 6.51
CA PHE A 275 -2.42 13.69 7.75
C PHE A 275 -3.70 14.45 7.45
N THR A 276 -4.81 13.71 7.37
CA THR A 276 -6.14 14.28 7.15
C THR A 276 -7.04 13.88 8.32
N GLY A 277 -7.51 14.88 9.07
CA GLY A 277 -8.30 14.66 10.29
C GLY A 277 -7.61 15.20 11.54
N ALA A 278 -7.85 14.56 12.68
CA ALA A 278 -7.44 15.07 13.99
C ALA A 278 -6.61 14.05 14.76
N LEU A 279 -5.56 14.52 15.44
CA LEU A 279 -4.69 13.71 16.27
C LEU A 279 -4.55 14.37 17.63
N THR A 280 -4.91 13.65 18.68
CA THR A 280 -4.59 13.99 20.07
C THR A 280 -3.41 13.15 20.52
N VAL A 281 -2.28 13.77 20.81
CA VAL A 281 -1.11 13.13 21.41
C VAL A 281 -1.22 13.27 22.92
N SER A 282 -1.67 12.20 23.57
CA SER A 282 -1.82 12.13 25.02
C SER A 282 -0.53 11.71 25.73
N GLU A 283 0.22 10.79 25.11
CA GLU A 283 1.45 10.25 25.69
C GLU A 283 2.52 10.00 24.62
N GLY A 284 3.78 10.12 25.05
CA GLY A 284 4.95 9.79 24.23
C GLY A 284 5.22 10.80 23.12
N LEU A 285 5.70 10.29 21.99
CA LEU A 285 6.19 11.09 20.89
C LEU A 285 5.33 10.93 19.63
N PHE A 286 4.95 12.06 19.02
CA PHE A 286 4.55 12.10 17.61
C PHE A 286 5.72 12.62 16.78
N ALA A 287 6.20 11.83 15.84
CA ALA A 287 7.30 12.20 14.96
C ALA A 287 6.78 12.45 13.55
N VAL A 288 7.35 13.44 12.87
CA VAL A 288 7.05 13.71 11.47
C VAL A 288 8.37 13.69 10.72
N ARG A 289 8.52 12.74 9.80
CA ARG A 289 9.84 12.34 9.29
C ARG A 289 9.92 12.21 7.78
N GLY A 290 10.97 12.72 7.17
CA GLY A 290 11.21 12.60 5.73
C GLY A 290 10.33 13.54 4.93
N ALA A 291 10.12 14.76 5.42
CA ALA A 291 9.47 15.81 4.64
C ALA A 291 10.19 15.99 3.32
N ARG A 292 9.49 15.98 2.18
CA ARG A 292 10.10 16.26 0.88
C ARG A 292 9.25 17.28 0.13
N THR A 293 9.88 18.27 -0.47
CA THR A 293 9.17 19.22 -1.33
C THR A 293 8.74 18.48 -2.58
N GLN A 294 7.43 18.37 -2.78
CA GLN A 294 6.85 17.83 -4.01
C GLN A 294 6.94 18.87 -5.12
N VAL A 295 7.26 18.45 -6.32
CA VAL A 295 7.40 19.32 -7.49
C VAL A 295 6.79 18.66 -8.71
N THR A 296 6.03 19.42 -9.47
CA THR A 296 5.61 19.07 -10.83
C THR A 296 6.50 19.79 -11.83
N LEU A 297 6.81 19.12 -12.94
CA LEU A 297 7.55 19.74 -14.05
C LEU A 297 6.57 20.11 -15.16
N ASP A 298 6.72 21.32 -15.69
CA ASP A 298 6.05 21.71 -16.91
C ASP A 298 6.67 20.97 -18.09
N VAL A 299 5.87 20.14 -18.75
CA VAL A 299 6.25 19.47 -19.99
C VAL A 299 5.64 20.27 -21.14
N PRO A 300 6.44 20.87 -22.03
CA PRO A 300 5.91 21.65 -23.15
C PRO A 300 5.08 20.73 -24.05
N TYR A 301 3.90 21.18 -24.46
CA TYR A 301 3.01 20.38 -25.32
C TYR A 301 2.80 18.95 -24.78
N ALA A 302 2.53 18.81 -23.49
CA ALA A 302 2.37 17.53 -22.79
C ALA A 302 1.36 16.57 -23.44
N GLY A 303 0.29 17.12 -24.06
CA GLY A 303 -0.68 16.37 -24.86
C GLY A 303 -0.54 16.56 -26.37
N PHE A 304 0.54 17.17 -26.84
CA PHE A 304 0.87 17.30 -28.27
C PHE A 304 -0.15 18.06 -29.14
N GLU A 305 -0.94 18.93 -28.51
CA GLU A 305 -1.79 19.92 -29.17
C GLU A 305 -0.95 20.99 -29.88
N SER A 306 -0.62 20.73 -31.15
CA SER A 306 0.33 21.56 -31.89
C SER A 306 -0.17 22.98 -32.16
N ASP A 307 0.76 23.91 -32.37
CA ASP A 307 0.47 25.26 -32.86
C ASP A 307 1.11 25.52 -34.25
N PRO A 308 0.29 25.74 -35.31
CA PRO A 308 -1.16 25.59 -35.33
C PRO A 308 -1.59 24.12 -35.16
N LEU A 309 -2.84 23.91 -34.74
CA LEU A 309 -3.43 22.56 -34.68
C LEU A 309 -3.46 21.94 -36.07
N LEU A 310 -3.32 20.62 -36.12
CA LEU A 310 -3.48 19.86 -37.35
C LEU A 310 -4.93 19.98 -37.88
N PRO A 311 -5.12 20.02 -39.21
CA PRO A 311 -6.44 20.06 -39.84
C PRO A 311 -7.37 18.93 -39.39
N ALA A 312 -8.68 19.23 -39.35
CA ALA A 312 -9.74 18.29 -38.99
C ALA A 312 -10.69 18.03 -40.17
N GLY A 313 -11.46 16.94 -40.11
CA GLY A 313 -12.52 16.64 -41.08
C GLY A 313 -12.07 15.77 -42.27
N VAL A 314 -12.75 15.90 -43.40
CA VAL A 314 -12.44 15.14 -44.63
C VAL A 314 -11.27 15.79 -45.36
N VAL A 315 -10.07 15.62 -44.81
CA VAL A 315 -8.80 16.03 -45.38
C VAL A 315 -7.96 14.79 -45.70
N PRO A 316 -7.02 14.86 -46.66
CA PRO A 316 -6.06 13.78 -46.87
C PRO A 316 -5.39 13.40 -45.55
N SER A 317 -5.33 12.09 -45.26
CA SER A 317 -4.73 11.61 -44.00
C SER A 317 -3.28 12.06 -43.78
N THR A 318 -2.57 12.41 -44.87
CA THR A 318 -1.22 12.98 -44.88
C THR A 318 -1.14 14.41 -44.32
N ASP A 319 -2.27 15.12 -44.24
CA ASP A 319 -2.34 16.46 -43.68
C ASP A 319 -2.65 16.43 -42.17
N MET A 320 -3.07 15.27 -41.65
CA MET A 320 -3.43 15.04 -40.25
C MET A 320 -2.27 14.54 -39.39
N ASP A 321 -1.04 14.64 -39.89
CA ASP A 321 0.18 14.32 -39.16
C ASP A 321 1.37 15.16 -39.63
N ARG A 322 2.37 15.30 -38.76
CA ARG A 322 3.69 15.84 -39.09
C ARG A 322 4.76 14.94 -38.51
N ARG A 323 5.84 14.72 -39.27
CA ARG A 323 6.87 13.72 -38.93
C ARG A 323 8.28 14.29 -39.01
N GLY A 324 9.19 13.74 -38.21
CA GLY A 324 10.61 14.07 -38.22
C GLY A 324 10.87 15.57 -38.12
N THR A 325 11.74 16.09 -38.99
CA THR A 325 12.11 17.51 -39.02
C THR A 325 10.97 18.44 -39.44
N ALA A 326 9.88 17.93 -40.03
CA ALA A 326 8.70 18.71 -40.37
C ALA A 326 7.69 18.82 -39.21
N ALA A 327 7.89 18.08 -38.11
CA ALA A 327 7.06 18.12 -36.92
C ALA A 327 7.43 19.29 -35.99
N THR A 328 7.23 20.52 -36.47
CA THR A 328 7.64 21.75 -35.75
C THR A 328 6.56 22.34 -34.85
N GLY A 329 5.32 21.86 -34.91
CA GLY A 329 4.19 22.45 -34.19
C GLY A 329 4.12 22.11 -32.70
N CYS A 330 5.04 21.30 -32.17
CA CYS A 330 5.18 21.08 -30.72
C CYS A 330 6.56 21.57 -30.23
N PRO A 331 6.79 22.91 -30.17
CA PRO A 331 8.03 23.49 -29.66
C PRO A 331 8.53 22.83 -28.37
N GLY A 332 9.81 22.45 -28.36
CA GLY A 332 10.46 21.74 -27.25
C GLY A 332 10.62 20.25 -27.48
N TRP A 333 9.74 19.63 -28.28
CA TRP A 333 9.91 18.25 -28.74
C TRP A 333 10.73 18.19 -30.02
N THR A 334 11.57 17.16 -30.12
CA THR A 334 12.34 16.83 -31.33
C THR A 334 12.06 15.40 -31.72
N PHE A 335 11.87 15.16 -33.03
CA PHE A 335 11.51 13.87 -33.59
C PHE A 335 12.61 13.42 -34.55
N THR A 336 13.16 12.22 -34.31
CA THR A 336 14.41 11.77 -34.97
C THR A 336 14.30 11.44 -36.45
N SER A 337 13.11 11.06 -36.93
CA SER A 337 12.90 10.65 -38.33
C SER A 337 11.42 10.71 -38.71
N GLY A 338 11.10 10.37 -39.97
CA GLY A 338 9.73 10.23 -40.46
C GLY A 338 8.89 9.13 -39.78
N ASP A 339 9.50 8.32 -38.91
CA ASP A 339 8.82 7.32 -38.08
C ASP A 339 8.50 7.84 -36.66
N ALA A 340 8.72 9.13 -36.37
CA ALA A 340 8.23 9.79 -35.15
C ALA A 340 7.62 11.16 -35.48
N GLY A 341 6.61 11.58 -34.71
CA GLY A 341 5.91 12.82 -34.97
C GLY A 341 4.68 13.01 -34.08
N TYR A 342 3.74 13.83 -34.52
CA TYR A 342 2.43 13.99 -33.90
C TYR A 342 1.31 13.91 -34.94
N GLN A 343 0.14 13.48 -34.49
CA GLN A 343 -1.02 13.16 -35.32
C GLN A 343 -2.31 13.65 -34.68
N ARG A 344 -3.37 13.81 -35.47
CA ARG A 344 -4.72 14.16 -35.00
C ARG A 344 -5.68 13.00 -35.04
N ASN A 345 -6.60 12.92 -34.07
CA ASN A 345 -7.73 12.00 -34.06
C ASN A 345 -8.39 11.84 -35.44
N GLY A 346 -8.55 10.59 -35.87
CA GLY A 346 -9.07 10.23 -37.19
C GLY A 346 -8.00 10.16 -38.29
N SER A 347 -6.72 10.42 -37.99
CA SER A 347 -5.63 10.25 -38.95
C SER A 347 -5.38 8.78 -39.29
N TYR A 348 -4.43 8.55 -40.20
CA TYR A 348 -3.86 7.24 -40.53
C TYR A 348 -3.39 6.41 -39.31
N PHE A 349 -3.13 7.05 -38.18
CA PHE A 349 -2.66 6.40 -36.95
C PHE A 349 -3.77 6.07 -35.94
N SER A 350 -4.93 6.71 -36.05
CA SER A 350 -6.00 6.70 -35.05
C SER A 350 -7.40 6.64 -35.69
N THR A 351 -7.61 5.76 -36.67
CA THR A 351 -8.87 5.67 -37.44
C THR A 351 -10.10 5.16 -36.66
N THR A 352 -9.95 4.88 -35.35
CA THR A 352 -11.04 4.43 -34.47
C THR A 352 -11.06 5.26 -33.20
N ALA A 353 -12.26 5.47 -32.64
CA ALA A 353 -12.48 6.24 -31.42
C ALA A 353 -11.69 5.71 -30.21
N LEU A 354 -11.41 4.39 -30.16
CA LEU A 354 -10.59 3.80 -29.11
C LEU A 354 -9.11 4.23 -29.16
N ALA A 355 -8.65 4.77 -30.30
CA ALA A 355 -7.31 5.29 -30.50
C ALA A 355 -7.27 6.83 -30.55
N HIS A 356 -8.38 7.50 -30.21
CA HIS A 356 -8.42 8.95 -30.09
C HIS A 356 -7.77 9.41 -28.78
N ALA A 357 -7.10 10.56 -28.85
CA ALA A 357 -6.41 11.21 -27.74
C ALA A 357 -7.30 11.29 -26.49
N PRO A 358 -6.83 10.81 -25.33
CA PRO A 358 -7.52 10.99 -24.05
C PRO A 358 -7.51 12.45 -23.57
N GLU A 359 -6.52 13.24 -23.97
CA GLU A 359 -6.45 14.69 -23.76
C GLU A 359 -6.48 15.39 -25.13
N GLY A 360 -7.28 16.44 -25.27
CA GLY A 360 -7.38 17.16 -26.54
C GLY A 360 -7.81 16.31 -27.74
N VAL A 361 -7.12 16.50 -28.87
CA VAL A 361 -7.42 15.95 -30.20
C VAL A 361 -6.18 15.44 -30.95
N GLN A 362 -4.99 15.58 -30.39
CA GLN A 362 -3.71 15.19 -30.96
C GLN A 362 -2.90 14.32 -30.01
N THR A 363 -1.94 13.60 -30.56
CA THR A 363 -1.06 12.71 -29.80
C THR A 363 0.29 12.67 -30.50
N ALA A 364 1.38 12.45 -29.78
CA ALA A 364 2.61 12.02 -30.41
C ALA A 364 2.52 10.56 -30.86
N PHE A 365 3.40 10.17 -31.78
CA PHE A 365 3.63 8.78 -32.11
C PHE A 365 5.12 8.48 -32.27
N VAL A 366 5.49 7.25 -31.93
CA VAL A 366 6.84 6.70 -32.17
C VAL A 366 6.70 5.33 -32.81
N ARG A 367 7.35 5.14 -33.97
CA ARG A 367 7.34 3.90 -34.75
C ARG A 367 8.69 3.26 -34.85
N LYS A 368 8.68 1.92 -34.94
CA LYS A 368 9.88 1.10 -35.13
C LYS A 368 10.97 1.54 -34.15
N ASN A 369 12.17 1.89 -34.64
CA ASN A 369 13.30 2.32 -33.81
C ASN A 369 13.45 3.86 -33.72
N ALA A 370 12.44 4.62 -34.15
CA ALA A 370 12.47 6.07 -34.02
C ALA A 370 12.32 6.49 -32.54
N SER A 371 12.59 7.76 -32.28
CA SER A 371 12.39 8.37 -30.98
C SER A 371 11.92 9.82 -31.07
N MET A 372 11.28 10.26 -29.99
CA MET A 372 11.01 11.65 -29.69
C MET A 372 11.64 12.02 -28.35
N GLN A 373 12.06 13.27 -28.21
CA GLN A 373 12.72 13.73 -26.97
C GLN A 373 12.45 15.20 -26.68
N VAL A 374 12.51 15.55 -25.40
CA VAL A 374 12.35 16.90 -24.87
C VAL A 374 13.40 17.16 -23.79
N ALA A 375 13.95 18.38 -23.77
CA ALA A 375 14.80 18.82 -22.68
C ALA A 375 13.93 19.44 -21.58
N LEU A 376 14.00 18.89 -20.37
CA LEU A 376 13.23 19.34 -19.21
C LEU A 376 14.17 19.84 -18.13
N VAL A 377 13.79 20.91 -17.44
CA VAL A 377 14.53 21.45 -16.31
C VAL A 377 13.98 20.85 -15.03
N PHE A 378 14.76 20.01 -14.36
CA PHE A 378 14.45 19.46 -13.06
C PHE A 378 14.84 20.50 -11.99
N PRO A 379 13.87 21.10 -11.28
CA PRO A 379 14.14 22.24 -10.41
C PRO A 379 14.91 21.86 -9.15
N VAL A 380 14.90 20.57 -8.79
CA VAL A 380 15.53 20.05 -7.59
C VAL A 380 16.15 18.67 -7.85
N THR A 381 17.16 18.33 -7.06
CA THR A 381 17.68 16.96 -6.99
C THR A 381 16.71 16.12 -6.17
N GLY A 382 16.28 14.99 -6.71
CA GLY A 382 15.25 14.19 -6.08
C GLY A 382 14.82 12.95 -6.85
N SER A 383 13.80 12.27 -6.34
CA SER A 383 13.18 11.12 -7.01
C SER A 383 12.00 11.57 -7.87
N TYR A 384 11.95 11.11 -9.12
CA TYR A 384 10.92 11.50 -10.08
C TYR A 384 10.17 10.32 -10.67
N THR A 385 8.90 10.55 -10.99
CA THR A 385 8.02 9.62 -11.70
C THR A 385 7.44 10.29 -12.93
N LEU A 386 7.48 9.58 -14.04
CA LEU A 386 6.79 9.91 -15.27
C LEU A 386 5.44 9.19 -15.31
N THR A 387 4.39 9.89 -15.71
CA THR A 387 3.15 9.28 -16.19
C THR A 387 2.83 9.73 -17.60
N PHE A 388 2.33 8.82 -18.42
CA PHE A 388 1.88 9.14 -19.78
C PHE A 388 0.80 8.16 -20.23
N ALA A 389 -0.08 8.59 -21.12
CA ALA A 389 -1.05 7.73 -21.77
C ALA A 389 -0.43 7.11 -23.04
N ARG A 390 -0.71 5.84 -23.29
CA ARG A 390 -0.28 5.14 -24.51
C ARG A 390 -1.36 4.26 -25.12
N CYS A 391 -1.34 4.16 -26.44
CA CYS A 391 -2.22 3.29 -27.22
C CYS A 391 -1.45 2.68 -28.40
N PRO A 392 -1.63 1.38 -28.73
CA PRO A 392 -1.16 0.86 -30.01
C PRO A 392 -1.90 1.57 -31.15
N ARG A 393 -1.23 1.71 -32.29
CA ARG A 393 -1.86 2.22 -33.50
C ARG A 393 -2.98 1.28 -34.00
N TYR A 394 -4.04 1.88 -34.54
CA TYR A 394 -5.09 1.17 -35.28
C TYR A 394 -5.19 1.67 -36.72
N TYR A 395 -5.11 0.75 -37.68
CA TYR A 395 -5.28 1.05 -39.10
C TYR A 395 -5.85 -0.13 -39.88
N ASN A 396 -6.82 0.16 -40.76
CA ASN A 396 -7.44 -0.80 -41.67
C ASN A 396 -7.92 -2.08 -40.96
N ALA A 397 -8.69 -1.93 -39.87
CA ALA A 397 -9.18 -3.03 -39.04
C ALA A 397 -8.12 -3.85 -38.29
N ILE A 398 -6.87 -3.39 -38.24
CA ILE A 398 -5.75 -4.08 -37.57
C ILE A 398 -5.22 -3.23 -36.41
N TRP A 399 -5.05 -3.87 -35.24
CA TRP A 399 -4.34 -3.32 -34.09
C TRP A 399 -2.88 -3.79 -34.12
N TYR A 400 -1.95 -2.85 -34.14
CA TYR A 400 -0.51 -3.14 -34.10
C TYR A 400 -0.05 -3.22 -32.65
N THR A 401 -0.22 -4.41 -32.07
CA THR A 401 0.19 -4.76 -30.70
C THR A 401 1.44 -5.64 -30.73
N ASN A 402 1.98 -5.97 -29.56
CA ASN A 402 3.18 -6.76 -29.36
C ASN A 402 4.45 -6.05 -29.83
N HIS A 403 4.68 -4.85 -29.28
CA HIS A 403 5.90 -4.09 -29.44
C HIS A 403 6.25 -3.34 -28.16
N VAL A 404 7.40 -2.68 -28.15
CA VAL A 404 7.94 -2.02 -26.97
C VAL A 404 8.15 -0.53 -27.22
N VAL A 405 7.85 0.28 -26.20
CA VAL A 405 8.35 1.65 -26.07
C VAL A 405 9.22 1.76 -24.82
N ARG A 406 10.41 2.32 -24.98
CA ARG A 406 11.36 2.59 -23.90
C ARG A 406 11.27 4.04 -23.48
N VAL A 407 11.34 4.27 -22.18
CA VAL A 407 11.50 5.58 -21.58
C VAL A 407 12.95 5.71 -21.14
N LEU A 408 13.63 6.73 -21.63
CA LEU A 408 15.01 7.05 -21.27
C LEU A 408 15.08 8.45 -20.65
N LEU A 409 15.98 8.61 -19.69
CA LEU A 409 16.35 9.90 -19.13
C LEU A 409 17.87 10.03 -19.15
N ALA A 410 18.38 11.07 -19.79
CA ALA A 410 19.81 11.26 -20.04
C ALA A 410 20.44 10.00 -20.68
N ASP A 411 19.76 9.46 -21.70
CA ASP A 411 20.12 8.24 -22.47
C ASP A 411 20.20 6.93 -21.68
N SER A 412 19.92 6.94 -20.37
CA SER A 412 19.73 5.71 -19.58
C SER A 412 18.28 5.25 -19.67
N VAL A 413 18.05 3.96 -19.97
CA VAL A 413 16.72 3.36 -19.91
C VAL A 413 16.21 3.37 -18.47
N ARG A 414 15.03 3.93 -18.26
CA ARG A 414 14.32 4.00 -16.97
C ARG A 414 13.10 3.09 -16.92
N GLY A 415 12.46 2.87 -18.07
CA GLY A 415 11.32 1.97 -18.18
C GLY A 415 11.21 1.33 -19.55
N THR A 416 10.65 0.14 -19.59
CA THR A 416 10.33 -0.60 -20.81
C THR A 416 8.86 -1.00 -20.76
N VAL A 417 8.03 -0.42 -21.61
CA VAL A 417 6.59 -0.68 -21.67
C VAL A 417 6.30 -1.58 -22.85
N THR A 418 5.72 -2.75 -22.56
CA THR A 418 5.26 -3.69 -23.60
C THR A 418 3.80 -3.39 -23.95
N VAL A 419 3.53 -3.10 -25.22
CA VAL A 419 2.22 -2.66 -25.70
C VAL A 419 1.46 -3.86 -26.29
N THR A 420 0.68 -4.54 -25.45
CA THR A 420 -0.15 -5.71 -25.85
C THR A 420 -1.65 -5.42 -25.85
N GLN A 421 -2.08 -4.40 -25.11
CA GLN A 421 -3.49 -4.06 -24.92
C GLN A 421 -3.92 -2.94 -25.88
N ILE A 422 -5.13 -3.06 -26.41
CA ILE A 422 -5.77 -2.05 -27.27
C ILE A 422 -6.36 -0.90 -26.44
N GLY A 423 -6.50 0.26 -27.07
CA GLY A 423 -7.00 1.48 -26.43
C GLY A 423 -5.99 2.12 -25.49
N TYR A 424 -6.34 3.31 -24.98
CA TYR A 424 -5.46 4.05 -24.09
C TYR A 424 -5.32 3.40 -22.71
N ARG A 425 -4.08 3.43 -22.21
CA ARG A 425 -3.68 3.06 -20.85
C ARG A 425 -2.72 4.11 -20.32
N THR A 426 -2.86 4.46 -19.05
CA THR A 426 -1.87 5.28 -18.35
C THR A 426 -0.75 4.39 -17.83
N GLU A 427 0.48 4.77 -18.14
CA GLU A 427 1.70 4.16 -17.63
C GLU A 427 2.31 5.02 -16.53
N ARG A 428 2.96 4.36 -15.57
CA ARG A 428 3.76 4.99 -14.52
C ARG A 428 5.16 4.41 -14.60
N VAL A 429 6.14 5.25 -14.90
CA VAL A 429 7.56 4.87 -14.99
C VAL A 429 8.37 5.64 -13.95
N PRO A 430 8.92 4.97 -12.93
CA PRO A 430 9.89 5.58 -12.03
C PRO A 430 11.13 6.01 -12.83
N LEU A 431 11.44 7.30 -12.85
CA LEU A 431 12.68 7.80 -13.44
C LEU A 431 13.87 7.63 -12.49
N GLY A 432 13.58 7.38 -11.21
CA GLY A 432 14.57 7.22 -10.15
C GLY A 432 15.11 8.56 -9.67
N HIS A 433 16.32 8.52 -9.14
CA HIS A 433 17.04 9.71 -8.67
C HIS A 433 17.57 10.54 -9.85
N VAL A 434 17.27 11.83 -9.84
CA VAL A 434 17.63 12.80 -10.88
C VAL A 434 18.21 14.04 -10.22
N THR A 435 19.37 14.50 -10.70
CA THR A 435 19.98 15.75 -10.22
C THR A 435 19.21 16.97 -10.74
N ALA A 436 19.19 18.07 -9.98
CA ALA A 436 18.69 19.34 -10.50
C ALA A 436 19.41 19.74 -11.80
N GLY A 437 18.71 20.43 -12.69
CA GLY A 437 19.21 20.90 -13.97
C GLY A 437 18.50 20.27 -15.16
N THR A 438 19.02 20.55 -16.36
CA THR A 438 18.41 20.10 -17.61
C THR A 438 18.75 18.65 -17.91
N HIS A 439 17.73 17.82 -18.14
CA HIS A 439 17.88 16.44 -18.60
C HIS A 439 16.99 16.17 -19.80
N ILE A 440 17.41 15.24 -20.66
CA ILE A 440 16.63 14.85 -21.84
C ILE A 440 15.76 13.65 -21.49
N LEU A 441 14.45 13.83 -21.56
CA LEU A 441 13.48 12.75 -21.55
C LEU A 441 13.28 12.27 -23.00
N LYS A 442 13.32 10.96 -23.21
CA LYS A 442 13.18 10.34 -24.53
C LYS A 442 12.23 9.15 -24.50
N PHE A 443 11.31 9.12 -25.45
CA PHE A 443 10.53 7.94 -25.78
C PHE A 443 11.11 7.32 -27.04
N GLN A 444 11.52 6.05 -26.95
CA GLN A 444 12.14 5.32 -28.05
C GLN A 444 11.31 4.08 -28.37
N GLY A 445 10.86 3.98 -29.62
CA GLY A 445 10.23 2.76 -30.09
C GLY A 445 11.25 1.65 -30.24
N SER A 446 10.78 0.41 -30.25
CA SER A 446 11.59 -0.75 -30.61
C SER A 446 10.91 -1.57 -31.70
N ALA A 447 11.72 -2.13 -32.59
CA ALA A 447 11.33 -3.20 -33.51
C ALA A 447 11.42 -4.61 -32.88
N GLU A 448 11.53 -4.71 -31.54
CA GLU A 448 11.46 -5.98 -30.82
C GLU A 448 10.02 -6.50 -30.71
N LEU A 449 9.87 -7.83 -30.77
CA LEU A 449 8.61 -8.60 -30.70
C LEU A 449 7.67 -8.65 -31.94
N PRO A 450 7.93 -8.07 -33.12
CA PRO A 450 6.93 -8.09 -34.19
C PRO A 450 6.81 -9.48 -34.84
N ALA A 451 5.57 -9.91 -35.10
CA ALA A 451 5.30 -10.82 -36.20
C ALA A 451 5.78 -10.20 -37.54
N PRO A 452 6.14 -10.99 -38.57
CA PRO A 452 6.82 -10.52 -39.79
C PRO A 452 6.13 -9.38 -40.59
N SER A 453 4.87 -9.05 -40.29
CA SER A 453 4.06 -8.01 -40.92
C SER A 453 3.69 -6.83 -39.99
N SER A 454 4.32 -6.71 -38.82
CA SER A 454 3.96 -5.67 -37.84
C SER A 454 4.57 -4.31 -38.18
N ASP A 455 3.76 -3.24 -38.08
CA ASP A 455 4.18 -1.84 -38.11
C ASP A 455 4.11 -1.26 -36.68
N PRO A 456 5.11 -1.53 -35.81
CA PRO A 456 5.06 -1.18 -34.41
C PRO A 456 4.98 0.34 -34.26
N CYS A 457 3.92 0.80 -33.60
CA CYS A 457 3.60 2.22 -33.45
C CYS A 457 2.87 2.43 -32.14
N THR A 458 3.43 3.27 -31.28
CA THR A 458 2.79 3.71 -30.04
C THR A 458 2.35 5.15 -30.18
N LEU A 459 1.06 5.41 -29.95
CA LEU A 459 0.55 6.74 -29.70
C LEU A 459 0.82 7.10 -28.24
N ILE A 460 1.29 8.31 -27.99
CA ILE A 460 1.69 8.82 -26.67
C ILE A 460 0.97 10.14 -26.44
N ASP A 461 0.40 10.31 -25.26
CA ASP A 461 -0.36 11.49 -24.86
C ASP A 461 -0.23 11.74 -23.35
N ASP A 462 -0.68 12.90 -22.86
CA ASP A 462 -0.79 13.24 -21.44
C ASP A 462 0.50 13.03 -20.63
N VAL A 463 1.62 13.55 -21.13
CA VAL A 463 2.95 13.39 -20.51
C VAL A 463 3.07 14.30 -19.29
N ARG A 464 3.13 13.71 -18.09
CA ARG A 464 3.25 14.44 -16.82
C ARG A 464 4.44 13.93 -16.01
N LEU A 465 5.17 14.84 -15.38
CA LEU A 465 6.25 14.52 -14.45
C LEU A 465 5.98 15.13 -13.08
N SER A 466 6.15 14.32 -12.06
CA SER A 466 6.19 14.75 -10.66
C SER A 466 7.40 14.15 -9.96
N GLY A 467 7.87 14.79 -8.90
CA GLY A 467 8.94 14.27 -8.07
C GLY A 467 9.01 14.93 -6.71
N ALA A 468 9.97 14.47 -5.91
CA ALA A 468 10.17 14.90 -4.54
C ALA A 468 11.66 15.12 -4.27
N THR A 469 12.00 16.20 -3.57
CA THR A 469 13.39 16.53 -3.21
C THR A 469 14.07 15.44 -2.38
N ASP A 470 15.40 15.34 -2.49
CA ASP A 470 16.23 14.64 -1.48
C ASP A 470 16.28 15.40 -0.16
N ALA A 471 16.35 16.74 -0.26
CA ALA A 471 16.42 17.61 0.90
C ALA A 471 15.08 17.62 1.64
N ALA A 472 15.18 17.72 2.97
CA ALA A 472 14.02 17.80 3.81
C ALA A 472 13.18 19.04 3.47
N GLY A 473 11.97 18.84 2.95
CA GLY A 473 11.05 19.90 2.54
C GLY A 473 10.60 20.74 3.72
N VAL A 474 10.39 22.03 3.50
CA VAL A 474 9.96 22.97 4.55
C VAL A 474 8.47 22.88 4.90
N ASP A 475 7.63 22.26 4.05
CA ASP A 475 6.18 22.49 4.05
C ASP A 475 5.27 21.26 3.82
N ALA A 476 5.80 20.04 3.70
CA ALA A 476 5.09 18.99 2.97
C ALA A 476 4.13 18.08 3.77
N LEU A 477 4.06 18.18 5.10
CA LEU A 477 3.61 17.03 5.93
C LEU A 477 2.27 17.17 6.64
N SER A 478 1.63 18.32 6.50
CA SER A 478 0.33 18.53 7.10
C SER A 478 -0.40 19.65 6.36
N SER A 479 -1.73 19.55 6.34
CA SER A 479 -2.62 20.44 5.58
C SER A 479 -3.40 21.35 6.53
N ASP A 480 -3.94 22.44 5.99
CA ASP A 480 -4.87 23.31 6.70
C ASP A 480 -6.18 22.59 7.10
N ALA A 481 -6.39 21.34 6.65
CA ALA A 481 -7.51 20.49 7.04
C ALA A 481 -7.22 19.59 8.26
N SER A 482 -6.02 19.70 8.86
CA SER A 482 -5.59 18.85 9.96
C SER A 482 -5.70 19.54 11.34
N ALA A 483 -6.00 18.78 12.39
CA ALA A 483 -6.05 19.27 13.77
C ALA A 483 -5.10 18.48 14.67
N LEU A 484 -4.28 19.17 15.47
CA LEU A 484 -3.33 18.55 16.38
C LEU A 484 -3.56 19.05 17.80
N THR A 485 -3.84 18.13 18.71
CA THR A 485 -3.89 18.38 20.15
C THR A 485 -2.71 17.70 20.82
N ILE A 486 -1.98 18.42 21.67
CA ILE A 486 -0.85 17.88 22.42
C ILE A 486 -1.12 18.10 23.90
N GLU A 487 -1.28 17.00 24.64
CA GLU A 487 -1.55 17.04 26.08
C GLU A 487 -0.26 17.09 26.90
N THR A 488 -0.41 17.39 28.19
CA THR A 488 0.72 17.58 29.11
C THR A 488 1.63 16.36 29.13
N GLY A 489 2.91 16.55 28.81
CA GLY A 489 3.91 15.49 28.82
C GLY A 489 4.18 14.85 27.46
N ALA A 490 3.27 15.00 26.48
CA ALA A 490 3.51 14.59 25.11
C ALA A 490 4.45 15.55 24.35
N ARG A 491 5.05 15.07 23.26
CA ARG A 491 5.98 15.86 22.43
C ARG A 491 5.77 15.60 20.94
N VAL A 492 6.23 16.56 20.14
CA VAL A 492 6.35 16.44 18.69
C VAL A 492 7.82 16.59 18.28
N ALA A 493 8.30 15.72 17.40
CA ALA A 493 9.63 15.80 16.81
C ALA A 493 9.55 15.92 15.29
N LEU A 494 10.28 16.88 14.74
CA LEU A 494 10.44 17.08 13.30
C LEU A 494 11.88 16.72 12.92
N ASP A 495 12.07 15.85 11.93
CA ASP A 495 13.43 15.52 11.44
C ASP A 495 13.95 16.49 10.37
N TYR A 496 13.19 17.54 10.09
CA TYR A 496 13.45 18.52 9.05
C TYR A 496 13.55 19.94 9.61
N PRO A 497 14.29 20.84 8.96
CA PRO A 497 14.52 22.21 9.43
C PRO A 497 13.31 23.13 9.22
N GLY A 498 12.11 22.61 9.01
CA GLY A 498 10.88 23.37 8.81
C GLY A 498 9.95 23.37 10.02
N ALA A 499 8.67 23.61 9.73
CA ALA A 499 7.58 23.60 10.71
C ALA A 499 6.46 22.66 10.23
N LEU A 500 5.60 22.24 11.15
CA LEU A 500 4.38 21.49 10.88
C LEU A 500 3.22 22.46 10.64
N SER A 501 2.51 22.33 9.52
CA SER A 501 1.36 23.17 9.12
C SER A 501 0.04 22.55 9.54
N VAL A 502 -0.66 23.06 10.55
CA VAL A 502 -1.95 22.50 10.99
C VAL A 502 -3.07 23.52 10.85
N GLY A 503 -4.27 23.05 10.53
CA GLY A 503 -5.49 23.87 10.52
C GLY A 503 -5.94 24.28 11.92
N GLU A 504 -5.68 23.43 12.92
CA GLU A 504 -5.91 23.70 14.33
C GLU A 504 -4.78 23.11 15.19
N LEU A 505 -4.33 23.89 16.18
CA LEU A 505 -3.39 23.42 17.20
C LEU A 505 -3.95 23.69 18.60
N VAL A 506 -3.91 22.68 19.46
CA VAL A 506 -4.18 22.81 20.90
C VAL A 506 -2.98 22.27 21.67
N ILE A 507 -2.41 23.08 22.57
CA ILE A 507 -1.34 22.65 23.48
C ILE A 507 -1.83 22.82 24.90
N ASN A 508 -1.87 21.73 25.69
CA ASN A 508 -2.27 21.74 27.09
C ASN A 508 -3.61 22.47 27.33
N GLY A 509 -4.58 22.25 26.42
CA GLY A 509 -5.90 22.89 26.45
C GLY A 509 -5.97 24.33 25.90
N VAL A 510 -4.84 24.93 25.50
CA VAL A 510 -4.80 26.26 24.89
C VAL A 510 -4.89 26.14 23.37
N ARG A 511 -5.89 26.78 22.75
CA ARG A 511 -6.12 26.79 21.30
C ARG A 511 -5.32 27.89 20.61
N TYR A 512 -4.68 27.54 19.50
CA TYR A 512 -3.94 28.44 18.62
C TYR A 512 -4.59 28.49 17.23
N VAL A 513 -4.31 29.57 16.48
CA VAL A 513 -4.80 29.74 15.11
C VAL A 513 -4.14 28.71 14.18
N GLY A 514 -4.80 28.28 13.10
CA GLY A 514 -4.15 27.45 12.09
C GLY A 514 -2.88 28.11 11.54
N GLY A 515 -1.82 27.33 11.35
CA GLY A 515 -0.51 27.86 10.95
C GLY A 515 0.64 26.87 11.08
N ARG A 516 1.86 27.41 11.03
CA ARG A 516 3.12 26.66 11.03
C ARG A 516 3.79 26.70 12.39
N TYR A 517 4.02 25.53 12.99
CA TYR A 517 4.57 25.38 14.34
C TYR A 517 5.81 24.47 14.38
N GLY A 518 6.77 24.80 15.24
CA GLY A 518 7.98 24.02 15.43
C GLY A 518 8.74 24.43 16.69
N ALA A 519 9.97 23.95 16.84
CA ALA A 519 10.80 24.21 18.04
C ALA A 519 11.05 25.70 18.30
N ALA A 520 11.04 26.55 17.26
CA ALA A 520 11.20 27.99 17.42
C ALA A 520 9.94 28.70 17.96
N THR A 521 8.75 28.14 17.77
CA THR A 521 7.48 28.73 18.25
C THR A 521 7.06 28.17 19.61
N HIS A 522 7.25 26.86 19.82
CA HIS A 522 6.82 26.12 21.00
C HIS A 522 7.89 25.08 21.40
N PRO A 523 9.10 25.52 21.82
CA PRO A 523 10.22 24.62 22.17
C PRO A 523 9.91 23.65 23.31
N GLU A 524 8.91 23.97 24.13
CA GLU A 524 8.45 23.13 25.24
C GLU A 524 7.73 21.85 24.77
N VAL A 525 7.23 21.85 23.52
CA VAL A 525 6.49 20.70 22.94
C VAL A 525 7.14 20.17 21.66
N PHE A 526 7.72 21.04 20.84
CA PHE A 526 8.34 20.70 19.56
C PHE A 526 9.86 20.64 19.69
N SER A 527 10.45 19.63 19.04
CA SER A 527 11.91 19.41 18.97
C SER A 527 12.34 19.10 17.52
N GLY A 528 13.65 19.22 17.23
CA GLY A 528 14.23 19.01 15.90
C GLY A 528 14.97 20.23 15.34
N THR A 529 15.54 20.11 14.13
CA THR A 529 16.32 21.19 13.47
C THR A 529 15.47 22.33 12.89
N GLY A 530 14.15 22.33 13.15
CA GLY A 530 13.15 23.27 12.62
C GLY A 530 13.42 24.77 12.82
N VAL A 531 13.52 25.57 11.75
CA VAL A 531 13.71 27.05 11.74
C VAL A 531 12.70 27.76 10.78
N VAL A 532 12.50 29.05 11.01
CA VAL A 532 11.29 29.91 10.95
C VAL A 532 10.94 30.59 9.60
N LYS A 533 9.62 30.85 9.37
CA LYS A 533 9.02 32.15 8.94
C LYS A 533 7.50 32.17 9.16
N SER A 534 6.96 33.19 9.85
CA SER A 534 5.53 33.50 9.78
C SER A 534 5.21 34.25 8.48
N LYS A 535 4.00 34.05 7.93
CA LYS A 535 3.31 35.05 7.10
C LYS A 535 2.50 35.87 8.11
N SER A 536 2.73 37.15 8.43
CA SER A 536 3.26 38.30 7.69
C SER A 536 3.65 39.42 8.69
N PRO A 537 4.43 40.44 8.32
CA PRO A 537 4.54 41.69 9.07
C PRO A 537 3.34 42.59 8.75
N GLY A 538 2.57 43.00 9.77
CA GLY A 538 1.55 44.02 9.57
C GLY A 538 0.50 44.11 10.66
N THR A 539 0.79 44.84 11.74
CA THR A 539 -0.14 45.82 12.34
C THR A 539 0.71 46.82 13.11
N ALA A 540 0.63 48.10 12.73
CA ALA A 540 1.32 49.19 13.41
C ALA A 540 0.71 49.40 14.80
N LEU A 541 1.55 49.39 15.85
CA LEU A 541 1.16 49.87 17.17
C LEU A 541 1.56 51.35 17.27
N ILE A 542 0.59 52.25 17.16
CA ILE A 542 0.77 53.66 17.53
C ILE A 542 0.71 53.72 19.06
N LEU A 543 1.84 54.01 19.69
CA LEU A 543 1.89 54.38 21.10
C LEU A 543 1.63 55.89 21.22
N LYS A 544 0.68 56.27 22.07
CA LYS A 544 0.66 57.57 22.73
C LYS A 544 1.15 57.38 24.15
#